data_AF-A0A2U8FSX7-F1
#
_entry.id   AF-A0A2U8FSX7-F1
#
_cell.length_a   1.000
_cell.length_b   1.000
_cell.length_c   1.000
_cell.angle_alpha   90.00
_cell.angle_beta   90.00
_cell.angle_gamma   90.00
#
_symmetry.space_group_name_H-M   'P 1'
#
loop_
_entity.id
_entity.type
_entity.pdbx_description
1 polymer ?
#
loop_
_entity_poly.entity_id
_entity_poly.type
_entity_poly.pdbx_seq_one_letter_code
_entity_poly.pdbx_strand_id
1 'polypeptide(L)'
;MSASHRALLLTTLSALLASTGLVHAQPAAATPADSPAASAPRGAPQAAANPALDLVVFILREAEVLRTVKSLDGSQRLVNPDGLARRGYQYCMVVYAEDYKGLNAAAGDNALQVLGQAQINNVLAGLAGGKVGAARTSDCLQSQGDQVALVSSPEVIAVQRKALALLKSSVPEFARYTPLQEVRYEQLAQAADEAKARRQQAALAARQRFHLFEEKAAADSRDHLASLTLGYPSDDKLRYCTLEYNGDQGAAVIGYAHRGADFLSANMRARIEDRKAKQEGRNGFAKAFASMDVFYQEQQKNPGQCHVFVDFPKNIKVLMGAIERDQGSRKYELNEVVPAQDMREVWARRAGYPDWASSEFADAIKGNAQQVKALGERGITTKAAFDAALAEMKATRYAESNEVREVLAYLDDKKAAGKGRTALMVKQERERAERAATEQRAAEQRRRQAEYAREFPYTATLSCGMGGRHINIAACFTGKYTKTQLEVRNGTTYQMLQAWELGQAGNETGEGLVIPLRPNFSLKAQNTSESLILALTIKDNATGRVIYEKSAAQFGVVNARN
;
A
#
# COMPACT_ATOMS: atom_id res chain seq x y z
N MET A 1 -57.50 -46.57 14.05
CA MET A 1 -56.57 -47.49 14.75
C MET A 1 -55.92 -46.66 15.85
N SER A 2 -56.52 -46.63 17.04
CA SER A 2 -56.12 -47.42 18.22
C SER A 2 -54.68 -47.06 18.63
N ALA A 3 -54.50 -46.11 19.56
CA ALA A 3 -54.33 -46.33 21.02
C ALA A 3 -52.87 -46.72 21.35
N SER A 4 -52.22 -46.37 22.45
CA SER A 4 -52.44 -45.51 23.61
C SER A 4 -51.19 -45.73 24.49
N HIS A 5 -50.80 -44.76 25.31
CA HIS A 5 -50.39 -44.86 26.75
C HIS A 5 -49.49 -43.66 27.09
N ARG A 6 -49.95 -42.68 27.90
CA ARG A 6 -50.01 -42.61 29.39
C ARG A 6 -48.60 -42.51 30.00
N ALA A 7 -48.26 -41.65 30.97
CA ALA A 7 -48.98 -40.88 32.00
C ALA A 7 -48.15 -39.60 32.33
N LEU A 8 -48.66 -38.41 32.66
CA LEU A 8 -49.51 -37.94 33.77
C LEU A 8 -48.85 -37.97 35.15
N LEU A 9 -48.47 -36.79 35.67
CA LEU A 9 -48.60 -36.42 37.09
C LEU A 9 -48.57 -34.89 37.27
N LEU A 10 -49.71 -34.37 37.70
CA LEU A 10 -49.96 -33.04 38.26
C LEU A 10 -49.48 -32.96 39.72
N THR A 11 -49.12 -31.76 40.20
CA THR A 11 -49.70 -31.07 41.39
C THR A 11 -48.92 -29.76 41.65
N THR A 12 -49.51 -28.56 41.44
CA THR A 12 -50.10 -27.62 42.45
C THR A 12 -49.07 -27.06 43.46
N LEU A 13 -48.99 -25.77 43.84
CA LEU A 13 -50.00 -24.73 44.08
C LEU A 13 -49.31 -23.36 44.38
N SER A 14 -49.97 -22.24 44.04
CA SER A 14 -50.05 -20.89 44.67
C SER A 14 -48.79 -20.14 45.18
N ALA A 15 -48.43 -18.93 44.74
CA ALA A 15 -49.10 -17.60 44.67
C ALA A 15 -48.82 -16.66 45.87
N LEU A 16 -48.40 -15.43 45.54
CA LEU A 16 -48.50 -14.08 46.18
C LEU A 16 -47.14 -13.34 46.20
N LEU A 17 -46.94 -12.28 45.40
CA LEU A 17 -47.38 -10.87 45.50
C LEU A 17 -46.45 -10.00 46.39
N ALA A 18 -46.08 -8.83 45.82
CA ALA A 18 -45.52 -7.59 46.40
C ALA A 18 -44.09 -7.26 45.88
N SER A 19 -43.96 -6.46 44.82
CA SER A 19 -43.90 -4.98 44.81
C SER A 19 -42.61 -4.39 45.42
N THR A 20 -41.78 -3.77 44.58
CA THR A 20 -41.28 -2.37 44.67
C THR A 20 -39.91 -2.20 44.00
N GLY A 21 -39.73 -1.08 43.29
CA GLY A 21 -38.44 -0.38 43.25
C GLY A 21 -37.45 -0.75 42.14
N LEU A 22 -37.66 -0.19 40.95
CA LEU A 22 -36.57 0.10 40.00
C LEU A 22 -35.67 1.19 40.57
N VAL A 23 -34.40 0.87 40.86
CA VAL A 23 -33.30 1.83 40.96
C VAL A 23 -32.25 1.42 39.92
N HIS A 24 -31.86 2.39 39.10
CA HIS A 24 -30.78 2.31 38.11
C HIS A 24 -29.48 1.80 38.74
N ALA A 25 -28.89 0.75 38.18
CA ALA A 25 -27.50 0.37 38.43
C ALA A 25 -26.72 0.37 37.11
N GLN A 26 -25.68 1.20 37.06
CA GLN A 26 -24.61 1.18 36.07
C GLN A 26 -23.93 -0.19 36.02
N PRO A 27 -23.44 -0.65 34.85
CA PRO A 27 -22.56 -1.82 34.81
C PRO A 27 -21.19 -1.44 35.39
N ALA A 28 -20.87 -2.04 36.53
CA ALA A 28 -19.55 -2.03 37.12
C ALA A 28 -18.53 -2.72 36.20
N ALA A 29 -17.33 -2.14 36.13
CA ALA A 29 -16.18 -2.70 35.45
C ALA A 29 -15.85 -4.09 36.00
N ALA A 30 -15.78 -5.07 35.09
CA ALA A 30 -15.29 -6.41 35.40
C ALA A 30 -13.78 -6.34 35.68
N THR A 31 -13.41 -6.67 36.91
CA THR A 31 -12.07 -7.05 37.32
C THR A 31 -11.62 -8.29 36.54
N PRO A 32 -10.37 -8.32 36.03
CA PRO A 32 -9.84 -9.51 35.36
C PRO A 32 -9.58 -10.62 36.38
N ALA A 33 -10.11 -11.79 36.08
CA ALA A 33 -9.93 -13.03 36.81
C ALA A 33 -8.45 -13.45 36.82
N ASP A 34 -8.05 -14.03 37.96
CA ASP A 34 -6.75 -14.60 38.26
C ASP A 34 -6.22 -15.50 37.13
N SER A 35 -5.13 -15.06 36.52
CA SER A 35 -4.23 -15.94 35.77
C SER A 35 -3.43 -16.78 36.77
N PRO A 36 -3.23 -18.09 36.55
CA PRO A 36 -2.35 -18.87 37.40
C PRO A 36 -0.94 -18.30 37.26
N ALA A 37 -0.37 -17.86 38.38
CA ALA A 37 0.98 -17.34 38.46
C ALA A 37 1.95 -18.34 37.83
N ALA A 38 2.50 -17.95 36.67
CA ALA A 38 3.69 -18.58 36.12
C ALA A 38 4.78 -18.46 37.17
N SER A 39 5.17 -19.60 37.74
CA SER A 39 6.33 -19.71 38.62
C SER A 39 7.53 -19.14 37.88
N ALA A 40 8.12 -18.09 38.45
CA ALA A 40 9.36 -17.49 37.98
C ALA A 40 10.40 -18.61 37.78
N PRO A 41 11.16 -18.62 36.67
CA PRO A 41 12.23 -19.58 36.51
C PRO A 41 13.20 -19.38 37.67
N ARG A 42 13.45 -20.47 38.43
CA ARG A 42 14.50 -20.52 39.46
C ARG A 42 15.76 -19.92 38.86
N GLY A 43 16.29 -18.89 39.51
CA GLY A 43 17.44 -18.11 39.04
C GLY A 43 18.52 -19.04 38.50
N ALA A 44 18.93 -18.81 37.25
CA ALA A 44 20.12 -19.43 36.72
C ALA A 44 21.28 -19.16 37.68
N PRO A 45 22.17 -20.13 37.93
CA PRO A 45 23.33 -19.91 38.78
C PRO A 45 24.10 -18.71 38.24
N GLN A 46 24.14 -17.62 39.01
CA GLN A 46 24.98 -16.46 38.70
C GLN A 46 26.41 -16.96 38.57
N ALA A 47 27.01 -16.75 37.40
CA ALA A 47 28.43 -17.02 37.21
C ALA A 47 29.20 -16.28 38.30
N ALA A 48 30.02 -17.00 39.07
CA ALA A 48 30.81 -16.39 40.12
C ALA A 48 31.71 -15.31 39.52
N ALA A 49 31.79 -14.14 40.18
CA ALA A 49 32.63 -13.03 39.77
C ALA A 49 34.07 -13.51 39.56
N ASN A 50 34.56 -13.43 38.32
CA ASN A 50 35.94 -13.74 37.98
C ASN A 50 36.55 -12.58 37.18
N PRO A 51 37.11 -11.57 37.86
CA PRO A 51 37.66 -10.39 37.19
C PRO A 51 38.74 -10.72 36.15
N ALA A 52 39.45 -11.85 36.29
CA ALA A 52 40.46 -12.27 35.32
C ALA A 52 39.88 -12.54 33.91
N LEU A 53 38.56 -12.76 33.82
CA LEU A 53 37.80 -12.96 32.58
C LEU A 53 37.10 -11.71 32.06
N ASP A 54 37.25 -10.57 32.73
CA ASP A 54 36.68 -9.31 32.25
C ASP A 54 37.42 -8.85 30.98
N LEU A 55 36.68 -8.25 30.05
CA LEU A 55 37.27 -7.63 28.88
C LEU A 55 37.48 -6.14 29.14
N VAL A 56 38.70 -5.67 28.96
CA VAL A 56 39.01 -4.24 28.99
C VAL A 56 39.06 -3.76 27.54
N VAL A 57 38.16 -2.84 27.19
CA VAL A 57 38.06 -2.23 25.87
C VAL A 57 39.04 -1.07 25.80
N PHE A 58 39.89 -1.07 24.79
CA PHE A 58 40.85 -0.03 24.49
C PHE A 58 40.56 0.63 23.15
N ILE A 59 40.87 1.91 23.04
CA ILE A 59 40.82 2.68 21.80
C ILE A 59 42.22 3.16 21.41
N LEU A 60 42.51 3.17 20.11
CA LEU A 60 43.75 3.72 19.57
C LEU A 60 43.75 5.25 19.71
N ARG A 61 44.77 5.85 20.36
CA ARG A 61 44.81 7.30 20.65
C ARG A 61 44.73 8.20 19.41
N GLU A 62 45.27 7.72 18.30
CA GLU A 62 45.38 8.45 17.03
C GLU A 62 44.19 8.16 16.08
N ALA A 63 43.24 7.31 16.48
CA ALA A 63 42.09 7.01 15.64
C ALA A 63 41.15 8.22 15.54
N GLU A 64 41.17 8.90 14.39
CA GLU A 64 40.35 10.10 14.14
C GLU A 64 38.86 9.89 14.43
N VAL A 65 38.33 8.71 14.10
CA VAL A 65 36.90 8.37 14.28
C VAL A 65 36.51 8.09 15.73
N LEU A 66 37.48 7.84 16.63
CA LEU A 66 37.26 7.54 18.04
C LEU A 66 37.84 8.61 18.99
N ARG A 67 38.24 9.77 18.46
CA ARG A 67 38.76 10.86 19.28
C ARG A 67 37.68 11.33 20.26
N THR A 68 37.97 11.28 21.56
CA THR A 68 37.06 11.71 22.62
C THR A 68 37.43 13.10 23.16
N VAL A 69 36.43 13.79 23.69
CA VAL A 69 36.57 15.01 24.50
C VAL A 69 35.82 14.84 25.81
N LYS A 70 36.31 15.50 26.86
CA LYS A 70 35.56 15.61 28.12
C LYS A 70 34.54 16.73 27.98
N SER A 71 33.28 16.40 28.24
CA SER A 71 32.18 17.35 28.36
C SER A 71 32.28 18.11 29.68
N LEU A 72 31.54 19.22 29.79
CA LEU A 72 31.50 20.05 30.99
C LEU A 72 30.95 19.31 32.23
N ASP A 73 30.14 18.28 32.02
CA ASP A 73 29.61 17.38 33.06
C ASP A 73 30.62 16.27 33.46
N GLY A 74 31.83 16.29 32.90
CA GLY A 74 32.86 15.27 33.13
C GLY A 74 32.70 14.00 32.30
N SER A 75 31.61 13.84 31.54
CA SER A 75 31.40 12.68 30.66
C SER A 75 32.31 12.73 29.43
N GLN A 76 32.75 11.57 28.93
CA GLN A 76 33.48 11.49 27.67
C GLN A 76 32.50 11.35 26.51
N ARG A 77 32.73 12.11 25.43
CA ARG A 77 31.95 12.01 24.18
C ARG A 77 32.87 12.01 22.97
N LEU A 78 32.42 11.42 21.87
CA LEU A 78 33.16 11.50 20.60
C LEU A 78 33.13 12.91 20.02
N VAL A 79 34.25 13.34 19.44
CA VAL A 79 34.36 14.60 18.70
C VAL A 79 33.51 14.56 17.41
N ASN A 80 33.44 13.40 16.75
CA ASN A 80 32.71 13.23 15.49
C ASN A 80 31.87 11.94 15.47
N PRO A 81 30.72 11.91 16.16
CA PRO A 81 29.85 10.72 16.20
C PRO A 81 29.30 10.34 14.82
N ASP A 82 29.06 11.31 13.92
CA ASP A 82 28.60 11.03 12.57
C ASP A 82 29.70 10.37 11.70
N GLY A 83 30.97 10.68 11.96
CA GLY A 83 32.12 10.03 11.34
C GLY A 83 32.18 8.54 11.66
N LEU A 84 31.98 8.17 12.95
CA LEU A 84 31.88 6.77 13.37
C LEU A 84 30.67 6.08 12.73
N ALA A 85 29.51 6.74 12.71
CA ALA A 85 28.30 6.19 12.11
C ALA A 85 28.46 5.86 10.60
N ARG A 86 29.16 6.74 9.86
CA ARG A 86 29.37 6.58 8.42
C ARG A 86 30.49 5.60 8.07
N ARG A 87 31.64 5.68 8.75
CA ARG A 87 32.84 4.90 8.41
C ARG A 87 32.87 3.53 9.09
N GLY A 88 32.23 3.41 10.26
CA GLY A 88 32.38 2.24 11.11
C GLY A 88 33.74 2.23 11.82
N TYR A 89 34.12 1.05 12.32
CA TYR A 89 35.39 0.83 13.02
C TYR A 89 35.87 -0.62 12.83
N GLN A 90 37.18 -0.82 12.93
CA GLN A 90 37.79 -2.15 13.06
C GLN A 90 38.02 -2.47 14.52
N TYR A 91 37.83 -3.74 14.86
CA TYR A 91 38.11 -4.23 16.21
C TYR A 91 38.83 -5.57 16.20
N CYS A 92 39.49 -5.86 17.31
CA CYS A 92 40.11 -7.15 17.59
C CYS A 92 39.84 -7.56 19.02
N MET A 93 39.75 -8.86 19.26
CA MET A 93 39.60 -9.43 20.60
C MET A 93 40.82 -10.27 20.95
N VAL A 94 41.44 -9.99 22.09
CA VAL A 94 42.59 -10.74 22.61
C VAL A 94 42.18 -11.46 23.87
N VAL A 95 41.95 -12.76 23.73
CA VAL A 95 41.35 -13.62 24.75
C VAL A 95 42.00 -15.00 24.71
N TYR A 96 42.07 -15.69 25.84
CA TYR A 96 42.38 -17.11 25.88
C TYR A 96 41.11 -17.91 25.56
N ALA A 97 41.06 -18.58 24.41
CA ALA A 97 39.83 -19.23 23.92
C ALA A 97 39.22 -20.24 24.93
N GLU A 98 40.06 -20.97 25.66
CA GLU A 98 39.62 -21.94 26.67
C GLU A 98 38.87 -21.29 27.83
N ASP A 99 39.26 -20.06 28.22
CA ASP A 99 38.64 -19.32 29.33
C ASP A 99 37.18 -18.92 29.00
N TYR A 100 36.77 -18.95 27.73
CA TYR A 100 35.42 -18.57 27.25
C TYR A 100 34.68 -19.71 26.53
N LYS A 101 35.19 -20.94 26.55
CA LYS A 101 34.60 -22.09 25.86
C LYS A 101 33.14 -22.33 26.24
N GLY A 102 32.78 -22.07 27.49
CA GLY A 102 31.39 -22.17 27.98
C GLY A 102 30.43 -21.20 27.28
N LEU A 103 30.88 -19.99 26.93
CA LEU A 103 30.05 -19.01 26.20
C LEU A 103 29.83 -19.43 24.75
N ASN A 104 30.87 -19.95 24.09
CA ASN A 104 30.77 -20.47 22.73
C ASN A 104 29.85 -21.71 22.65
N ALA A 105 29.91 -22.61 23.64
CA ALA A 105 28.97 -23.73 23.71
C ALA A 105 27.51 -23.28 23.93
N ALA A 106 27.28 -22.21 24.70
CA ALA A 106 25.95 -21.69 24.98
C ALA A 106 25.33 -20.93 23.81
N ALA A 107 26.13 -20.10 23.14
CA ALA A 107 25.68 -19.15 22.11
C ALA A 107 26.23 -19.46 20.71
N GLY A 108 26.70 -20.68 20.46
CA GLY A 108 27.15 -21.22 19.17
C GLY A 108 28.55 -20.77 18.71
N ASP A 109 28.96 -21.26 17.55
CA ASP A 109 30.27 -20.92 16.97
C ASP A 109 30.43 -19.40 16.82
N ASN A 110 31.61 -18.88 17.18
CA ASN A 110 31.93 -17.45 17.21
C ASN A 110 31.09 -16.59 18.16
N ALA A 111 30.37 -17.19 19.13
CA ALA A 111 29.57 -16.43 20.10
C ALA A 111 30.36 -15.34 20.80
N LEU A 112 31.59 -15.63 21.23
CA LEU A 112 32.44 -14.67 21.91
C LEU A 112 32.72 -13.43 21.05
N GLN A 113 32.95 -13.61 19.75
CA GLN A 113 33.13 -12.48 18.84
C GLN A 113 31.84 -11.66 18.70
N VAL A 114 30.69 -12.32 18.53
CA VAL A 114 29.39 -11.64 18.38
C VAL A 114 29.00 -10.89 19.65
N LEU A 115 29.12 -11.55 20.81
CA LEU A 115 28.80 -10.97 22.12
C LEU A 115 29.79 -9.87 22.49
N GLY A 116 31.08 -10.09 22.25
CA GLY A 116 32.13 -9.09 22.46
C GLY A 116 31.92 -7.86 21.59
N GLN A 117 31.63 -8.04 20.30
CA GLN A 117 31.28 -6.95 19.39
C GLN A 117 30.04 -6.19 19.86
N ALA A 118 28.99 -6.88 20.31
CA ALA A 118 27.79 -6.22 20.83
C ALA A 118 28.12 -5.35 22.07
N GLN A 119 28.99 -5.83 22.96
CA GLN A 119 29.42 -5.03 24.11
C GLN A 119 30.31 -3.86 23.71
N ILE A 120 31.22 -4.03 22.75
CA ILE A 120 32.00 -2.91 22.19
C ILE A 120 31.07 -1.86 21.57
N ASN A 121 30.06 -2.29 20.80
CA ASN A 121 29.05 -1.39 20.25
C ASN A 121 28.32 -0.60 21.36
N ASN A 122 27.95 -1.25 22.47
CA ASN A 122 27.30 -0.57 23.60
C ASN A 122 28.21 0.49 24.23
N VAL A 123 29.49 0.18 24.41
CA VAL A 123 30.50 1.12 24.91
C VAL A 123 30.62 2.33 23.97
N LEU A 124 30.76 2.09 22.66
CA LEU A 124 30.89 3.15 21.66
C LEU A 124 29.59 3.96 21.50
N ALA A 125 28.42 3.32 21.59
CA ALA A 125 27.13 3.98 21.53
C ALA A 125 26.96 4.97 22.68
N GLY A 126 27.43 4.64 23.89
CA GLY A 126 27.46 5.55 25.03
C GLY A 126 28.28 6.82 24.75
N LEU A 127 29.41 6.70 24.04
CA LEU A 127 30.23 7.85 23.65
C LEU A 127 29.65 8.65 22.48
N ALA A 128 28.90 8.00 21.58
CA ALA A 128 28.42 8.55 20.32
C ALA A 128 26.95 9.02 20.35
N GLY A 129 26.27 8.92 21.49
CA GLY A 129 24.83 9.22 21.58
C GLY A 129 23.96 8.25 20.78
N GLY A 130 24.32 6.97 20.76
CA GLY A 130 23.60 5.90 20.05
C GLY A 130 24.00 5.71 18.58
N LYS A 131 24.88 6.55 18.03
CA LYS A 131 25.30 6.47 16.62
C LYS A 131 26.58 5.64 16.45
N VAL A 132 26.44 4.35 16.12
CA VAL A 132 27.57 3.45 15.85
C VAL A 132 27.47 2.91 14.43
N GLY A 133 28.56 2.98 13.67
CA GLY A 133 28.64 2.44 12.32
C GLY A 133 28.97 0.95 12.29
N ALA A 134 29.18 0.40 11.09
CA ALA A 134 29.50 -1.01 10.92
C ALA A 134 30.83 -1.40 11.60
N ALA A 135 30.80 -2.45 12.42
CA ALA A 135 32.00 -3.03 13.01
C ALA A 135 32.63 -4.07 12.06
N ARG A 136 33.96 -4.10 11.99
CA ARG A 136 34.71 -5.06 11.17
C ARG A 136 35.73 -5.77 12.05
N THR A 137 35.67 -7.09 12.11
CA THR A 137 36.68 -7.87 12.82
C THR A 137 38.02 -7.80 12.07
N SER A 138 39.12 -7.83 12.82
CA SER A 138 40.48 -7.85 12.31
C SER A 138 41.34 -8.77 13.17
N ASP A 139 42.20 -9.55 12.52
CA ASP A 139 43.24 -10.29 13.22
C ASP A 139 44.36 -9.31 13.55
N CYS A 140 44.48 -8.96 14.83
CA CYS A 140 45.45 -7.98 15.27
C CYS A 140 46.72 -8.57 15.86
N LEU A 141 46.72 -9.83 16.29
CA LEU A 141 47.90 -10.47 16.86
C LEU A 141 48.39 -11.62 16.00
N GLN A 142 49.71 -11.70 15.85
CA GLN A 142 50.39 -12.86 15.29
C GLN A 142 51.47 -13.33 16.27
N SER A 143 51.55 -14.64 16.47
CA SER A 143 52.68 -15.28 17.16
C SER A 143 53.77 -15.60 16.15
N GLN A 144 55.00 -15.21 16.45
CA GLN A 144 56.21 -15.56 15.72
C GLN A 144 57.18 -16.23 16.71
N GLY A 145 57.00 -17.54 16.92
CA GLY A 145 57.72 -18.28 17.96
C GLY A 145 57.36 -17.76 19.35
N ASP A 146 58.36 -17.39 20.15
CA ASP A 146 58.18 -16.88 21.52
C ASP A 146 57.76 -15.39 21.57
N GLN A 147 57.68 -14.72 20.41
CA GLN A 147 57.26 -13.33 20.32
C GLN A 147 55.82 -13.20 19.82
N VAL A 148 55.10 -12.22 20.38
CA VAL A 148 53.76 -11.83 19.95
C VAL A 148 53.85 -10.39 19.46
N ALA A 149 53.30 -10.11 18.27
CA ALA A 149 53.32 -8.78 17.69
C ALA A 149 51.91 -8.36 17.22
N LEU A 150 51.64 -7.05 17.23
CA LEU A 150 50.46 -6.49 16.61
C LEU A 150 50.68 -6.38 15.09
N VAL A 151 49.96 -7.18 14.30
CA VAL A 151 50.06 -7.20 12.82
C VAL A 151 49.04 -6.29 12.14
N SER A 152 48.02 -5.84 12.87
CA SER A 152 47.13 -4.76 12.46
C SER A 152 46.89 -3.80 13.62
N SER A 153 46.51 -2.57 13.30
CA SER A 153 46.21 -1.52 14.27
C SER A 153 44.73 -1.16 14.22
N PRO A 154 43.82 -2.05 14.68
CA PRO A 154 42.39 -1.73 14.71
C PRO A 154 42.13 -0.55 15.62
N GLU A 155 41.07 0.21 15.34
CA GLU A 155 40.72 1.37 16.17
C GLU A 155 40.30 0.93 17.59
N VAL A 156 39.79 -0.29 17.76
CA VAL A 156 39.39 -0.87 19.05
C VAL A 156 40.07 -2.22 19.31
N ILE A 157 40.58 -2.43 20.53
CA ILE A 157 41.01 -3.76 20.99
C ILE A 157 40.31 -4.08 22.31
N ALA A 158 39.60 -5.21 22.38
CA ALA A 158 39.08 -5.74 23.64
C ALA A 158 40.00 -6.85 24.15
N VAL A 159 40.57 -6.66 25.34
CA VAL A 159 41.59 -7.55 25.90
C VAL A 159 41.07 -8.18 27.18
N GLN A 160 41.17 -9.50 27.30
CA GLN A 160 40.93 -10.19 28.56
C GLN A 160 41.90 -9.69 29.64
N ARG A 161 41.39 -9.38 30.84
CA ARG A 161 42.18 -8.81 31.94
C ARG A 161 43.43 -9.63 32.25
N LYS A 162 43.33 -10.97 32.24
CA LYS A 162 44.46 -11.91 32.41
C LYS A 162 45.56 -11.78 31.34
N ALA A 163 45.22 -11.36 30.12
CA ALA A 163 46.18 -11.18 29.01
C ALA A 163 46.87 -9.80 29.02
N LEU A 164 46.41 -8.85 29.84
CA LEU A 164 46.93 -7.48 29.82
C LEU A 164 48.41 -7.38 30.21
N ALA A 165 48.86 -8.17 31.19
CA ALA A 165 50.24 -8.12 31.65
C ALA A 165 51.20 -8.53 30.52
N LEU A 166 50.87 -9.62 29.81
CA LEU A 166 51.64 -10.13 28.68
C LEU A 166 51.69 -9.12 27.53
N LEU A 167 50.55 -8.53 27.16
CA LEU A 167 50.50 -7.53 26.09
C LEU A 167 51.32 -6.28 26.41
N LYS A 168 51.24 -5.77 27.65
CA LYS A 168 52.00 -4.59 28.06
C LYS A 168 53.51 -4.83 28.09
N SER A 169 53.96 -6.04 28.44
CA SER A 169 55.39 -6.35 28.51
C SER A 169 55.99 -6.78 27.17
N SER A 170 55.19 -7.42 26.30
CA SER A 170 55.69 -8.13 25.11
C SER A 170 55.33 -7.45 23.80
N VAL A 171 54.39 -6.49 23.81
CA VAL A 171 53.90 -5.79 22.61
C VAL A 171 54.04 -4.28 22.81
N PRO A 172 55.20 -3.68 22.48
CA PRO A 172 55.45 -2.25 22.67
C PRO A 172 54.40 -1.34 22.01
N GLU A 173 53.88 -1.73 20.85
CA GLU A 173 52.88 -0.99 20.08
C GLU A 173 51.55 -0.84 20.84
N PHE A 174 51.26 -1.73 21.80
CA PHE A 174 50.06 -1.64 22.63
C PHE A 174 50.03 -0.36 23.49
N ALA A 175 51.17 0.29 23.73
CA ALA A 175 51.24 1.57 24.44
C ALA A 175 50.46 2.72 23.76
N ARG A 176 50.14 2.57 22.47
CA ARG A 176 49.33 3.52 21.69
C ARG A 176 47.84 3.47 22.01
N TYR A 177 47.41 2.47 22.78
CA TYR A 177 46.01 2.26 23.17
C TYR A 177 45.73 2.84 24.56
N THR A 178 44.50 3.33 24.77
CA THR A 178 44.03 3.86 26.06
C THR A 178 42.81 3.07 26.52
N PRO A 179 42.74 2.64 27.80
CA PRO A 179 41.59 1.93 28.31
C PRO A 179 40.37 2.85 28.32
N LEU A 180 39.24 2.34 27.87
CA LEU A 180 37.99 3.07 27.78
C LEU A 180 36.97 2.57 28.81
N GLN A 181 36.65 1.28 28.76
CA GLN A 181 35.65 0.68 29.65
C GLN A 181 35.95 -0.80 29.87
N GLU A 182 35.54 -1.30 31.03
CA GLU A 182 35.53 -2.72 31.35
C GLU A 182 34.14 -3.32 31.11
N VAL A 183 34.12 -4.46 30.43
CA VAL A 183 32.96 -5.32 30.21
C VAL A 183 33.15 -6.54 31.10
N ARG A 184 32.28 -6.70 32.09
CA ARG A 184 32.39 -7.79 33.07
C ARG A 184 32.06 -9.12 32.41
N TYR A 185 32.75 -10.18 32.81
CA TYR A 185 32.46 -11.54 32.36
C TYR A 185 31.00 -11.93 32.62
N GLU A 186 30.45 -11.53 33.77
CA GLU A 186 29.04 -11.75 34.10
C GLU A 186 28.07 -11.14 33.07
N GLN A 187 28.40 -9.97 32.51
CA GLN A 187 27.59 -9.33 31.48
C GLN A 187 27.64 -10.12 30.15
N LEU A 188 28.81 -10.67 29.82
CA LEU A 188 28.98 -11.54 28.65
C LEU A 188 28.27 -12.88 28.84
N ALA A 189 28.35 -13.46 30.04
CA ALA A 189 27.67 -14.70 30.40
C ALA A 189 26.15 -14.54 30.36
N GLN A 190 25.62 -13.48 30.95
CA GLN A 190 24.19 -13.16 30.87
C GLN A 190 23.74 -12.97 29.42
N ALA A 191 24.50 -12.22 28.61
CA ALA A 191 24.17 -12.03 27.20
C ALA A 191 24.21 -13.34 26.40
N ALA A 192 25.11 -14.27 26.74
CA ALA A 192 25.18 -15.60 26.15
C ALA A 192 23.96 -16.46 26.54
N ASP A 193 23.56 -16.45 27.81
CA ASP A 193 22.38 -17.17 28.30
C ASP A 193 21.09 -16.63 27.66
N GLU A 194 20.95 -15.31 27.55
CA GLU A 194 19.84 -14.69 26.84
C GLU A 194 19.84 -15.06 25.35
N ALA A 195 21.00 -15.08 24.69
CA ALA A 195 21.10 -15.50 23.30
C ALA A 195 20.72 -16.98 23.12
N LYS A 196 21.14 -17.85 24.04
CA LYS A 196 20.75 -19.26 24.09
C LYS A 196 19.25 -19.41 24.29
N ALA A 197 18.66 -18.71 25.26
CA ALA A 197 17.23 -18.74 25.52
C ALA A 197 16.42 -18.27 24.30
N ARG A 198 16.83 -17.17 23.65
CA ARG A 198 16.21 -16.70 22.39
C ARG A 198 16.28 -17.76 21.29
N ARG A 199 17.42 -18.44 21.11
CA ARG A 199 17.55 -19.52 20.12
C ARG A 199 16.66 -20.71 20.44
N GLN A 200 16.60 -21.13 21.71
CA GLN A 200 15.72 -22.22 22.14
C GLN A 200 14.25 -21.88 21.91
N GLN A 201 13.83 -20.66 22.25
CA GLN A 201 12.49 -20.17 21.99
C GLN A 201 12.18 -20.11 20.49
N ALA A 202 13.10 -19.61 19.67
CA ALA A 202 12.95 -19.58 18.22
C ALA A 202 12.86 -20.99 17.61
N ALA A 203 13.65 -21.94 18.11
CA ALA A 203 13.59 -23.34 17.68
C ALA A 203 12.27 -24.01 18.09
N LEU A 204 11.76 -23.73 19.29
CA LEU A 204 10.46 -24.22 19.74
C LEU A 204 9.32 -23.63 18.88
N ALA A 205 9.34 -22.32 18.64
CA ALA A 205 8.36 -21.64 17.79
C ALA A 205 8.38 -22.21 16.35
N ALA A 206 9.57 -22.43 15.78
CA ALA A 206 9.70 -23.04 14.46
C ALA A 206 9.12 -24.46 14.41
N ARG A 207 9.34 -25.27 15.47
CA ARG A 207 8.75 -26.63 15.57
C ARG A 207 7.22 -26.58 15.69
N GLN A 208 6.69 -25.70 16.53
CA GLN A 208 5.23 -25.53 16.70
C GLN A 208 4.58 -25.08 15.39
N ARG A 209 5.20 -24.12 14.70
CA ARG A 209 4.76 -23.64 13.39
C ARG A 209 4.76 -24.75 12.34
N PHE A 210 5.83 -25.56 12.29
CA PHE A 210 5.91 -26.70 11.38
C PHE A 210 4.85 -27.77 11.70
N HIS A 211 4.59 -28.04 12.99
CA HIS A 211 3.53 -28.97 13.39
C HIS A 211 2.15 -28.48 12.95
N LEU A 212 1.81 -27.21 13.21
CA LEU A 212 0.55 -26.61 12.75
C LEU A 212 0.44 -26.66 11.23
N PHE A 213 1.52 -26.34 10.52
CA PHE A 213 1.58 -26.45 9.06
C PHE A 213 1.25 -27.87 8.58
N GLU A 214 1.93 -28.88 9.14
CA GLU A 214 1.73 -30.29 8.77
C GLU A 214 0.30 -30.76 9.03
N GLU A 215 -0.26 -30.42 10.20
CA GLU A 215 -1.65 -30.69 10.56
C GLU A 215 -2.62 -30.11 9.52
N LYS A 216 -2.47 -28.81 9.20
CA LYS A 216 -3.34 -28.12 8.24
C LYS A 216 -3.14 -28.61 6.81
N ALA A 217 -1.92 -28.98 6.42
CA ALA A 217 -1.63 -29.54 5.11
C ALA A 217 -2.23 -30.94 4.95
N ALA A 218 -2.13 -31.79 5.98
CA ALA A 218 -2.72 -33.13 5.99
C ALA A 218 -4.25 -33.08 5.90
N ALA A 219 -4.87 -32.06 6.49
CA ALA A 219 -6.32 -31.83 6.43
C ALA A 219 -6.82 -31.15 5.13
N ASP A 220 -5.94 -30.82 4.17
CA ASP A 220 -6.27 -29.99 2.99
C ASP A 220 -6.98 -28.69 3.37
N SER A 221 -6.51 -28.07 4.45
CA SER A 221 -7.26 -26.99 5.07
C SER A 221 -7.18 -25.69 4.27
N ARG A 222 -8.35 -25.03 4.12
CA ARG A 222 -8.49 -23.69 3.52
C ARG A 222 -8.74 -22.59 4.55
N ASP A 223 -8.68 -22.94 5.83
CA ASP A 223 -8.85 -22.02 6.96
C ASP A 223 -7.54 -21.31 7.38
N HIS A 224 -6.40 -21.71 6.82
CA HIS A 224 -5.08 -21.12 7.08
C HIS A 224 -4.31 -20.89 5.78
N LEU A 225 -3.40 -19.93 5.80
CA LEU A 225 -2.41 -19.66 4.77
C LEU A 225 -1.02 -19.84 5.35
N ALA A 226 -0.08 -20.23 4.50
CA ALA A 226 1.33 -20.27 4.81
C ALA A 226 2.12 -19.63 3.68
N SER A 227 3.40 -19.37 3.92
CA SER A 227 4.29 -18.97 2.83
C SER A 227 5.67 -19.57 2.96
N LEU A 228 6.33 -19.66 1.81
CA LEU A 228 7.67 -20.22 1.67
C LEU A 228 8.59 -19.15 1.10
N THR A 229 9.67 -18.82 1.83
CA THR A 229 10.75 -18.00 1.29
C THR A 229 11.63 -18.87 0.40
N LEU A 230 11.67 -18.55 -0.89
CA LEU A 230 12.37 -19.30 -1.94
C LEU A 230 13.71 -18.65 -2.34
N GLY A 231 13.85 -17.37 -2.01
CA GLY A 231 15.04 -16.56 -2.27
C GLY A 231 14.90 -15.18 -1.63
N TYR A 232 16.03 -14.51 -1.45
CA TYR A 232 16.07 -13.16 -0.92
C TYR A 232 16.13 -12.13 -2.05
N PRO A 233 15.53 -10.94 -1.86
CA PRO A 233 15.63 -9.88 -2.85
C PRO A 233 17.09 -9.47 -3.07
N SER A 234 17.51 -9.47 -4.34
CA SER A 234 18.80 -8.95 -4.78
C SER A 234 18.73 -7.47 -5.18
N ASP A 235 17.52 -6.97 -5.44
CA ASP A 235 17.19 -5.61 -5.84
C ASP A 235 16.23 -4.95 -4.83
N ASP A 236 15.69 -3.79 -5.17
CA ASP A 236 14.72 -3.05 -4.36
C ASP A 236 13.29 -3.60 -4.48
N LYS A 237 13.11 -4.85 -4.96
CA LYS A 237 11.80 -5.44 -5.23
C LYS A 237 11.57 -6.72 -4.42
N LEU A 238 10.47 -6.75 -3.68
CA LEU A 238 9.97 -7.93 -2.99
C LEU A 238 8.83 -8.55 -3.79
N ARG A 239 9.05 -9.76 -4.32
CA ARG A 239 8.11 -10.46 -5.20
C ARG A 239 7.41 -11.58 -4.45
N TYR A 240 6.11 -11.39 -4.23
CA TYR A 240 5.23 -12.46 -3.80
C TYR A 240 4.61 -13.14 -5.00
N CYS A 241 4.39 -14.45 -4.92
CA CYS A 241 3.56 -15.19 -5.87
C CYS A 241 2.58 -16.10 -5.15
N THR A 242 1.59 -16.56 -5.89
CA THR A 242 0.53 -17.46 -5.42
C THR A 242 -0.07 -18.20 -6.62
N LEU A 243 -1.00 -19.11 -6.38
CA LEU A 243 -1.87 -19.64 -7.44
C LEU A 243 -3.05 -18.70 -7.72
N GLU A 244 -3.70 -18.88 -8.86
CA GLU A 244 -4.90 -18.14 -9.22
C GLU A 244 -6.09 -18.59 -8.36
N TYR A 245 -6.70 -17.62 -7.67
CA TYR A 245 -7.87 -17.83 -6.81
C TYR A 245 -8.95 -16.79 -7.10
N ASN A 246 -10.20 -17.20 -6.88
CA ASN A 246 -11.37 -16.34 -6.91
C ASN A 246 -12.08 -16.39 -5.55
N GLY A 247 -13.00 -15.45 -5.32
CA GLY A 247 -13.85 -15.43 -4.12
C GLY A 247 -13.08 -15.33 -2.81
N ASP A 248 -13.52 -16.09 -1.82
CA ASP A 248 -13.02 -16.14 -0.45
C ASP A 248 -11.52 -16.49 -0.36
N GLN A 249 -11.08 -17.44 -1.19
CA GLN A 249 -9.67 -17.86 -1.26
C GLN A 249 -8.79 -16.75 -1.85
N GLY A 250 -9.28 -16.07 -2.89
CA GLY A 250 -8.60 -14.92 -3.50
C GLY A 250 -8.45 -13.76 -2.51
N ALA A 251 -9.52 -13.45 -1.78
CA ALA A 251 -9.49 -12.45 -0.72
C ALA A 251 -8.46 -12.79 0.37
N ALA A 252 -8.39 -14.05 0.80
CA ALA A 252 -7.44 -14.49 1.81
C ALA A 252 -5.97 -14.32 1.34
N VAL A 253 -5.60 -14.79 0.15
CA VAL A 253 -4.21 -14.68 -0.33
C VAL A 253 -3.79 -13.23 -0.58
N ILE A 254 -4.70 -12.38 -1.09
CA ILE A 254 -4.44 -10.93 -1.26
C ILE A 254 -4.29 -10.26 0.11
N GLY A 255 -5.13 -10.62 1.07
CA GLY A 255 -5.03 -10.17 2.46
C GLY A 255 -3.67 -10.49 3.08
N TYR A 256 -3.16 -11.71 2.85
CA TYR A 256 -1.81 -12.10 3.26
C TYR A 256 -0.77 -11.19 2.62
N ALA A 257 -0.81 -10.99 1.30
CA ALA A 257 0.15 -10.15 0.61
C ALA A 257 0.19 -8.72 1.17
N HIS A 258 -0.94 -8.16 1.59
CA HIS A 258 -1.02 -6.83 2.20
C HIS A 258 -0.34 -6.70 3.58
N ARG A 259 -0.16 -7.81 4.30
CA ARG A 259 0.55 -7.89 5.58
C ARG A 259 1.77 -8.79 5.54
N GLY A 260 2.18 -9.24 4.36
CA GLY A 260 3.09 -10.37 4.20
C GLY A 260 4.39 -10.18 4.96
N ALA A 261 4.91 -8.95 4.99
CA ALA A 261 6.15 -8.60 5.70
C ALA A 261 6.11 -8.93 7.20
N ASP A 262 4.94 -8.85 7.85
CA ASP A 262 4.76 -9.17 9.28
C ASP A 262 5.00 -10.66 9.56
N PHE A 263 4.77 -11.51 8.56
CA PHE A 263 4.78 -12.97 8.67
C PHE A 263 6.10 -13.60 8.21
N LEU A 264 6.99 -12.82 7.61
CA LEU A 264 8.28 -13.31 7.11
C LEU A 264 9.28 -13.52 8.25
N SER A 265 10.22 -14.44 8.00
CA SER A 265 11.36 -14.68 8.88
C SER A 265 12.14 -13.41 9.22
N ALA A 266 12.81 -13.40 10.37
CA ALA A 266 13.65 -12.27 10.78
C ALA A 266 14.77 -11.97 9.75
N ASN A 267 15.34 -13.02 9.15
CA ASN A 267 16.36 -12.89 8.10
C ASN A 267 15.79 -12.16 6.87
N MET A 268 14.60 -12.56 6.43
CA MET A 268 13.95 -11.97 5.28
C MET A 268 13.58 -10.50 5.54
N ARG A 269 13.04 -10.19 6.72
CA ARG A 269 12.76 -8.80 7.13
C ARG A 269 14.01 -7.93 7.16
N ALA A 270 15.10 -8.42 7.77
CA ALA A 270 16.37 -7.70 7.79
C ALA A 270 16.90 -7.45 6.37
N ARG A 271 16.72 -8.41 5.45
CA ARG A 271 17.15 -8.25 4.05
C ARG A 271 16.28 -7.27 3.26
N ILE A 272 14.98 -7.24 3.53
CA ILE A 272 14.05 -6.24 2.97
C ILE A 272 14.46 -4.83 3.42
N GLU A 273 14.80 -4.66 4.70
CA GLU A 273 15.25 -3.38 5.26
C GLU A 273 16.59 -2.93 4.65
N ASP A 274 17.59 -3.81 4.62
CA ASP A 274 18.91 -3.58 4.02
C ASP A 274 18.81 -3.14 2.55
N ARG A 275 17.93 -3.78 1.77
CA ARG A 275 17.72 -3.47 0.36
C ARG A 275 16.68 -2.38 0.10
N LYS A 276 16.00 -1.89 1.14
CA LYS A 276 14.81 -1.03 1.01
C LYS A 276 13.78 -1.60 0.03
N ALA A 277 13.64 -2.93 0.03
CA ALA A 277 12.84 -3.63 -0.95
C ALA A 277 11.35 -3.34 -0.77
N LYS A 278 10.66 -3.00 -1.86
CA LYS A 278 9.23 -2.71 -1.89
C LYS A 278 8.48 -3.85 -2.56
N GLN A 279 7.29 -4.13 -2.05
CA GLN A 279 6.42 -5.13 -2.64
C GLN A 279 6.04 -4.75 -4.08
N GLU A 280 6.25 -5.69 -5.02
CA GLU A 280 5.98 -5.52 -6.44
C GLU A 280 4.66 -6.18 -6.85
N GLY A 281 3.94 -5.56 -7.79
CA GLY A 281 2.85 -6.17 -8.53
C GLY A 281 1.43 -5.78 -8.09
N ARG A 282 0.44 -6.30 -8.83
CA ARG A 282 -0.99 -5.99 -8.62
C ARG A 282 -1.52 -6.80 -7.45
N ASN A 283 -2.32 -6.16 -6.59
CA ASN A 283 -2.85 -6.78 -5.36
C ASN A 283 -1.75 -7.38 -4.46
N GLY A 284 -0.51 -6.87 -4.57
CA GLY A 284 0.63 -7.34 -3.80
C GLY A 284 1.35 -8.57 -4.35
N PHE A 285 0.95 -9.09 -5.52
CA PHE A 285 1.62 -10.24 -6.16
C PHE A 285 2.30 -9.84 -7.46
N ALA A 286 3.56 -10.24 -7.62
CA ALA A 286 4.29 -10.10 -8.87
C ALA A 286 3.68 -10.98 -9.96
N LYS A 287 3.20 -12.18 -9.60
CA LYS A 287 2.55 -13.12 -10.51
C LYS A 287 1.62 -14.09 -9.77
N ALA A 288 0.50 -14.42 -10.38
CA ALA A 288 -0.35 -15.55 -9.99
C ALA A 288 -0.25 -16.64 -11.06
N PHE A 289 -0.31 -17.90 -10.65
CA PHE A 289 -0.07 -19.06 -11.51
C PHE A 289 -1.30 -19.96 -11.59
N ALA A 290 -1.64 -20.45 -12.77
CA ALA A 290 -2.81 -21.31 -12.97
C ALA A 290 -2.71 -22.66 -12.23
N SER A 291 -1.49 -23.18 -11.99
CA SER A 291 -1.28 -24.43 -11.25
C SER A 291 0.10 -24.48 -10.60
N MET A 292 0.26 -25.40 -9.65
CA MET A 292 1.54 -25.67 -8.98
C MET A 292 2.62 -26.12 -9.96
N ASP A 293 2.28 -26.91 -10.98
CA ASP A 293 3.24 -27.37 -11.99
C ASP A 293 3.78 -26.21 -12.81
N VAL A 294 2.90 -25.29 -13.25
CA VAL A 294 3.29 -24.10 -14.00
C VAL A 294 4.18 -23.19 -13.13
N PHE A 295 3.80 -23.00 -11.87
CA PHE A 295 4.62 -22.26 -10.92
C PHE A 295 6.02 -22.88 -10.76
N TYR A 296 6.09 -24.19 -10.50
CA TYR A 296 7.35 -24.86 -10.20
C TYR A 296 8.31 -24.86 -11.40
N GLN A 297 7.80 -25.08 -12.61
CA GLN A 297 8.60 -24.95 -13.84
C GLN A 297 9.17 -23.54 -14.03
N GLU A 298 8.36 -22.51 -13.75
CA GLU A 298 8.81 -21.12 -13.83
C GLU A 298 9.86 -20.81 -12.74
N GLN A 299 9.68 -21.32 -11.53
CA GLN A 299 10.63 -21.14 -10.44
C GLN A 299 12.00 -21.80 -10.72
N GLN A 300 12.01 -22.92 -11.44
CA GLN A 300 13.25 -23.56 -11.89
C GLN A 300 13.97 -22.72 -12.96
N LYS A 301 13.22 -22.12 -13.89
CA LYS A 301 13.78 -21.29 -14.97
C LYS A 301 14.23 -19.91 -14.48
N ASN A 302 13.42 -19.28 -13.64
CA ASN A 302 13.53 -17.89 -13.23
C ASN A 302 13.39 -17.75 -11.69
N PRO A 303 14.36 -18.22 -10.89
CA PRO A 303 14.24 -18.28 -9.43
C PRO A 303 14.08 -16.91 -8.76
N GLY A 304 14.49 -15.81 -9.43
CA GLY A 304 14.32 -14.44 -8.94
C GLY A 304 12.94 -13.82 -9.20
N GLN A 305 12.05 -14.52 -9.92
CA GLN A 305 10.69 -14.07 -10.18
C GLN A 305 9.79 -14.21 -8.95
N CYS A 306 10.15 -15.13 -8.03
CA CYS A 306 9.43 -15.34 -6.79
C CYS A 306 10.36 -15.41 -5.58
N HIS A 307 10.27 -14.42 -4.68
CA HIS A 307 10.99 -14.44 -3.41
C HIS A 307 10.18 -15.18 -2.34
N VAL A 308 8.87 -14.95 -2.31
CA VAL A 308 7.95 -15.57 -1.34
C VAL A 308 6.75 -16.16 -2.07
N PHE A 309 6.50 -17.45 -1.90
CA PHE A 309 5.30 -18.11 -2.43
C PHE A 309 4.27 -18.28 -1.31
N VAL A 310 3.07 -17.74 -1.50
CA VAL A 310 1.98 -17.70 -0.52
C VAL A 310 0.83 -18.58 -1.02
N ASP A 311 0.39 -19.52 -0.18
CA ASP A 311 -0.68 -20.44 -0.55
C ASP A 311 -1.27 -21.15 0.69
N PHE A 312 -2.28 -21.98 0.47
CA PHE A 312 -2.83 -22.90 1.44
C PHE A 312 -1.82 -24.03 1.75
N PRO A 313 -1.82 -24.55 3.00
CA PRO A 313 -0.81 -25.50 3.48
C PRO A 313 -0.57 -26.72 2.59
N LYS A 314 -1.61 -27.31 1.99
CA LYS A 314 -1.45 -28.46 1.07
C LYS A 314 -0.56 -28.12 -0.13
N ASN A 315 -0.76 -26.97 -0.75
CA ASN A 315 0.01 -26.55 -1.92
C ASN A 315 1.46 -26.23 -1.56
N ILE A 316 1.67 -25.58 -0.41
CA ILE A 316 3.03 -25.35 0.12
C ILE A 316 3.73 -26.70 0.39
N LYS A 317 3.03 -27.70 0.91
CA LYS A 317 3.60 -29.05 1.16
C LYS A 317 3.99 -29.75 -0.14
N VAL A 318 3.17 -29.64 -1.19
CA VAL A 318 3.51 -30.15 -2.52
C VAL A 318 4.78 -29.48 -3.05
N LEU A 319 4.88 -28.15 -2.92
CA LEU A 319 6.06 -27.40 -3.33
C LEU A 319 7.32 -27.80 -2.56
N MET A 320 7.22 -27.94 -1.24
CA MET A 320 8.33 -28.39 -0.39
C MET A 320 8.85 -29.76 -0.84
N GLY A 321 7.95 -30.73 -1.04
CA GLY A 321 8.33 -32.06 -1.52
C GLY A 321 8.95 -32.05 -2.93
N ALA A 322 8.51 -31.15 -3.81
CA ALA A 322 9.12 -30.98 -5.13
C ALA A 322 10.55 -30.41 -5.04
N ILE A 323 10.76 -29.38 -4.23
CA ILE A 323 12.09 -28.77 -4.01
C ILE A 323 13.04 -29.79 -3.39
N GLU A 324 12.62 -30.53 -2.37
CA GLU A 324 13.45 -31.53 -1.68
C GLU A 324 13.88 -32.65 -2.62
N ARG A 325 12.95 -33.14 -3.45
CA ARG A 325 13.22 -34.21 -4.42
C ARG A 325 14.22 -33.76 -5.50
N ASP A 326 14.05 -32.57 -6.06
CA ASP A 326 14.79 -32.18 -7.27
C ASP A 326 16.05 -31.35 -6.97
N GLN A 327 16.08 -30.64 -5.85
CA GLN A 327 17.13 -29.65 -5.52
C GLN A 327 17.88 -30.01 -4.23
N GLY A 328 17.56 -31.15 -3.60
CA GLY A 328 18.25 -31.67 -2.43
C GLY A 328 18.27 -30.68 -1.27
N SER A 329 19.47 -30.16 -0.93
CA SER A 329 19.73 -29.33 0.24
C SER A 329 19.37 -27.85 0.09
N ARG A 330 18.66 -27.45 -0.98
CA ARG A 330 18.24 -26.05 -1.14
C ARG A 330 17.38 -25.63 0.05
N LYS A 331 17.89 -24.64 0.79
CA LYS A 331 17.21 -24.10 1.97
C LYS A 331 16.10 -23.17 1.53
N TYR A 332 14.87 -23.56 1.83
CA TYR A 332 13.71 -22.67 1.90
C TYR A 332 13.41 -22.36 3.37
N GLU A 333 12.67 -21.29 3.62
CA GLU A 333 12.19 -20.97 4.98
C GLU A 333 10.67 -20.98 5.02
N LEU A 334 10.09 -21.84 5.88
CA LEU A 334 8.66 -21.80 6.19
C LEU A 334 8.38 -20.61 7.12
N ASN A 335 7.56 -19.68 6.63
CA ASN A 335 7.10 -18.49 7.35
C ASN A 335 5.86 -18.80 8.20
N GLU A 336 5.32 -17.80 8.89
CA GLU A 336 4.14 -17.97 9.76
C GLU A 336 2.93 -18.57 9.04
N VAL A 337 2.24 -19.49 9.75
CA VAL A 337 0.96 -20.07 9.34
C VAL A 337 -0.13 -19.24 9.99
N VAL A 338 -0.98 -18.60 9.20
CA VAL A 338 -1.93 -17.59 9.67
C VAL A 338 -3.37 -17.97 9.31
N PRO A 339 -4.37 -17.60 10.13
CA PRO A 339 -5.77 -17.84 9.79
C PRO A 339 -6.20 -17.09 8.52
N ALA A 340 -6.85 -17.79 7.60
CA ALA A 340 -7.37 -17.21 6.37
C ALA A 340 -8.46 -16.17 6.64
N GLN A 341 -9.24 -16.34 7.72
CA GLN A 341 -10.27 -15.38 8.12
C GLN A 341 -9.66 -14.00 8.43
N ASP A 342 -8.57 -13.96 9.19
CA ASP A 342 -7.90 -12.70 9.52
C ASP A 342 -7.40 -11.99 8.26
N MET A 343 -6.96 -12.76 7.26
CA MET A 343 -6.49 -12.21 5.99
C MET A 343 -7.66 -11.69 5.14
N ARG A 344 -8.81 -12.38 5.14
CA ARG A 344 -10.04 -11.88 4.52
C ARG A 344 -10.50 -10.56 5.13
N GLU A 345 -10.40 -10.41 6.46
CA GLU A 345 -10.68 -9.13 7.14
C GLU A 345 -9.73 -8.00 6.68
N VAL A 346 -8.45 -8.31 6.52
CA VAL A 346 -7.46 -7.36 6.00
C VAL A 346 -7.81 -6.93 4.58
N TRP A 347 -8.17 -7.88 3.72
CA TRP A 347 -8.60 -7.61 2.36
C TRP A 347 -9.87 -6.75 2.33
N ALA A 348 -10.90 -7.11 3.10
CA ALA A 348 -12.19 -6.42 3.11
C ALA A 348 -12.03 -4.95 3.49
N ARG A 349 -11.27 -4.67 4.56
CA ARG A 349 -10.95 -3.30 4.98
C ARG A 349 -10.24 -2.49 3.91
N ARG A 350 -9.28 -3.09 3.20
CA ARG A 350 -8.59 -2.41 2.09
C ARG A 350 -9.47 -2.21 0.86
N ALA A 351 -10.41 -3.11 0.61
CA ALA A 351 -11.41 -2.99 -0.46
C ALA A 351 -12.52 -1.97 -0.13
N GLY A 352 -12.51 -1.40 1.09
CA GLY A 352 -13.44 -0.34 1.53
C GLY A 352 -14.65 -0.85 2.31
N TYR A 353 -14.71 -2.16 2.61
CA TYR A 353 -15.74 -2.74 3.47
C TYR A 353 -15.35 -2.59 4.96
N PRO A 354 -16.32 -2.48 5.89
CA PRO A 354 -16.03 -2.47 7.32
C PRO A 354 -15.33 -3.75 7.82
N ASP A 355 -15.81 -4.90 7.35
CA ASP A 355 -15.39 -6.24 7.73
C ASP A 355 -15.67 -7.23 6.59
N TRP A 356 -15.20 -8.48 6.75
CA TRP A 356 -15.43 -9.55 5.77
C TRP A 356 -16.92 -9.84 5.57
N ALA A 357 -17.71 -9.90 6.65
CA ALA A 357 -19.14 -10.18 6.58
C ALA A 357 -19.90 -9.14 5.71
N SER A 358 -19.48 -7.86 5.77
CA SER A 358 -20.01 -6.78 4.93
C SER A 358 -19.69 -6.99 3.45
N SER A 359 -18.53 -7.56 3.13
CA SER A 359 -18.17 -7.89 1.75
C SER A 359 -18.98 -9.09 1.22
N GLU A 360 -19.21 -10.11 2.05
CA GLU A 360 -20.08 -11.24 1.70
C GLU A 360 -21.52 -10.76 1.48
N PHE A 361 -21.99 -9.85 2.33
CA PHE A 361 -23.29 -9.22 2.16
C PHE A 361 -23.37 -8.44 0.83
N ALA A 362 -22.32 -7.68 0.48
CA ALA A 362 -22.24 -6.97 -0.79
C ALA A 362 -22.38 -7.92 -1.98
N ASP A 363 -21.59 -9.00 -1.99
CA ASP A 363 -21.62 -10.00 -3.06
C ASP A 363 -23.00 -10.65 -3.17
N ALA A 364 -23.62 -10.99 -2.04
CA ALA A 364 -24.95 -11.60 -2.00
C ALA A 364 -26.06 -10.71 -2.58
N ILE A 365 -25.89 -9.38 -2.56
CA ILE A 365 -26.83 -8.42 -3.16
C ILE A 365 -26.33 -7.84 -4.49
N LYS A 366 -25.20 -8.32 -5.02
CA LYS A 366 -24.49 -7.75 -6.18
C LYS A 366 -24.21 -6.25 -6.03
N GLY A 367 -23.89 -5.83 -4.81
CA GLY A 367 -23.58 -4.46 -4.45
C GLY A 367 -22.08 -4.19 -4.32
N ASN A 368 -21.74 -2.96 -3.95
CA ASN A 368 -20.36 -2.53 -3.66
C ASN A 368 -20.23 -1.97 -2.24
N ALA A 369 -19.00 -1.67 -1.83
CA ALA A 369 -18.69 -1.15 -0.49
C ALA A 369 -19.47 0.13 -0.12
N GLN A 370 -19.64 1.06 -1.07
CA GLN A 370 -20.40 2.30 -0.83
C GLN A 370 -21.88 2.01 -0.59
N GLN A 371 -22.45 1.09 -1.36
CA GLN A 371 -23.84 0.67 -1.22
C GLN A 371 -24.10 -0.06 0.10
N VAL A 372 -23.22 -0.99 0.50
CA VAL A 372 -23.33 -1.66 1.80
C VAL A 372 -23.19 -0.68 2.95
N LYS A 373 -22.27 0.29 2.86
CA LYS A 373 -22.18 1.36 3.85
C LYS A 373 -23.49 2.17 3.94
N ALA A 374 -24.04 2.59 2.80
CA ALA A 374 -25.29 3.34 2.77
C ALA A 374 -26.49 2.52 3.31
N LEU A 375 -26.52 1.21 3.05
CA LEU A 375 -27.52 0.31 3.61
C LEU A 375 -27.35 0.18 5.13
N GLY A 376 -26.12 0.06 5.63
CA GLY A 376 -25.80 0.03 7.06
C GLY A 376 -26.24 1.29 7.81
N GLU A 377 -26.06 2.47 7.21
CA GLU A 377 -26.58 3.76 7.74
C GLU A 377 -28.12 3.79 7.86
N ARG A 378 -28.81 2.91 7.14
CA ARG A 378 -30.26 2.70 7.17
C ARG A 378 -30.67 1.45 7.96
N GLY A 379 -29.73 0.84 8.69
CA GLY A 379 -29.97 -0.33 9.53
C GLY A 379 -30.04 -1.67 8.77
N ILE A 380 -29.66 -1.70 7.49
CA ILE A 380 -29.67 -2.90 6.66
C ILE A 380 -28.23 -3.44 6.54
N THR A 381 -27.89 -4.40 7.40
CA THR A 381 -26.55 -5.01 7.45
C THR A 381 -26.51 -6.48 7.04
N THR A 382 -27.67 -7.07 6.74
CA THR A 382 -27.78 -8.50 6.39
C THR A 382 -28.63 -8.69 5.15
N LYS A 383 -28.41 -9.83 4.47
CA LYS A 383 -29.21 -10.21 3.30
C LYS A 383 -30.70 -10.33 3.63
N ALA A 384 -31.04 -10.91 4.78
CA ALA A 384 -32.43 -11.06 5.19
C ALA A 384 -33.13 -9.70 5.37
N ALA A 385 -32.45 -8.72 5.99
CA ALA A 385 -32.99 -7.37 6.13
C ALA A 385 -33.13 -6.67 4.76
N PHE A 386 -32.18 -6.87 3.85
CA PHE A 386 -32.27 -6.35 2.49
C PHE A 386 -33.43 -6.96 1.71
N ASP A 387 -33.59 -8.30 1.75
CA ASP A 387 -34.66 -9.01 1.06
C ASP A 387 -36.04 -8.57 1.59
N ALA A 388 -36.16 -8.32 2.90
CA ALA A 388 -37.38 -7.78 3.51
C ALA A 388 -37.70 -6.36 3.00
N ALA A 389 -36.70 -5.47 2.96
CA ALA A 389 -36.86 -4.13 2.41
C ALA A 389 -37.24 -4.16 0.92
N LEU A 390 -36.62 -5.05 0.15
CA LEU A 390 -36.93 -5.27 -1.27
C LEU A 390 -38.36 -5.77 -1.47
N ALA A 391 -38.82 -6.73 -0.65
CA ALA A 391 -40.18 -7.24 -0.70
C ALA A 391 -41.22 -6.15 -0.37
N GLU A 392 -40.94 -5.32 0.64
CA GLU A 392 -41.81 -4.20 1.02
C GLU A 392 -41.88 -3.12 -0.08
N MET A 393 -40.74 -2.78 -0.68
CA MET A 393 -40.67 -1.85 -1.82
C MET A 393 -41.57 -2.32 -2.99
N LYS A 394 -41.52 -3.61 -3.31
CA LYS A 394 -42.37 -4.20 -4.36
C LYS A 394 -43.84 -4.26 -3.97
N ALA A 395 -44.14 -4.65 -2.73
CA ALA A 395 -45.51 -4.69 -2.23
C ALA A 395 -46.20 -3.32 -2.27
N THR A 396 -45.43 -2.25 -2.03
CA THR A 396 -45.91 -0.86 -2.14
C THR A 396 -45.91 -0.30 -3.56
N ARG A 397 -45.53 -1.12 -4.56
CA ARG A 397 -45.41 -0.75 -5.99
C ARG A 397 -44.50 0.45 -6.22
N TYR A 398 -43.49 0.63 -5.36
CA TYR A 398 -42.53 1.73 -5.47
C TYR A 398 -41.60 1.52 -6.67
N ALA A 399 -41.11 0.29 -6.85
CA ALA A 399 -40.33 -0.15 -7.99
C ALA A 399 -40.37 -1.69 -8.10
N GLU A 400 -40.21 -2.22 -9.31
CA GLU A 400 -40.14 -3.67 -9.58
C GLU A 400 -38.69 -4.20 -9.63
N SER A 401 -37.71 -3.29 -9.67
CA SER A 401 -36.28 -3.62 -9.78
C SER A 401 -35.73 -4.30 -8.52
N ASN A 402 -34.66 -5.08 -8.70
CA ASN A 402 -33.86 -5.65 -7.60
C ASN A 402 -32.57 -4.85 -7.34
N GLU A 403 -32.39 -3.72 -8.00
CA GLU A 403 -31.18 -2.91 -7.86
C GLU A 403 -31.06 -2.30 -6.47
N VAL A 404 -29.87 -2.41 -5.87
CA VAL A 404 -29.57 -1.85 -4.55
C VAL A 404 -29.84 -0.34 -4.51
N ARG A 405 -29.64 0.37 -5.62
CA ARG A 405 -29.91 1.81 -5.74
C ARG A 405 -31.41 2.13 -5.55
N GLU A 406 -32.31 1.34 -6.11
CA GLU A 406 -33.76 1.54 -5.95
C GLU A 406 -34.20 1.25 -4.52
N VAL A 407 -33.63 0.21 -3.88
CA VAL A 407 -33.89 -0.08 -2.47
C VAL A 407 -33.42 1.07 -1.58
N LEU A 408 -32.24 1.65 -1.84
CA LEU A 408 -31.74 2.82 -1.12
C LEU A 408 -32.67 4.03 -1.29
N ALA A 409 -33.10 4.32 -2.52
CA ALA A 409 -34.03 5.41 -2.79
C ALA A 409 -35.39 5.20 -2.09
N TYR A 410 -35.90 3.96 -2.10
CA TYR A 410 -37.09 3.58 -1.37
C TYR A 410 -36.96 3.83 0.13
N LEU A 411 -35.85 3.42 0.75
CA LEU A 411 -35.60 3.63 2.18
C LEU A 411 -35.52 5.13 2.53
N ASP A 412 -34.92 5.94 1.65
CA ASP A 412 -34.86 7.40 1.83
C ASP A 412 -36.25 8.05 1.72
N ASP A 413 -37.02 7.69 0.70
CA ASP A 413 -38.37 8.19 0.52
C ASP A 413 -39.31 7.71 1.62
N LYS A 414 -39.13 6.48 2.12
CA LYS A 414 -39.86 5.93 3.27
C LYS A 414 -39.56 6.74 4.54
N LYS A 415 -38.30 7.11 4.76
CA LYS A 415 -37.91 7.98 5.88
C LYS A 415 -38.51 9.39 5.72
N ALA A 416 -38.50 9.94 4.51
CA ALA A 416 -39.03 11.28 4.21
C ALA A 416 -40.57 11.37 4.27
N ALA A 417 -41.28 10.28 3.94
CA ALA A 417 -42.74 10.25 3.91
C ALA A 417 -43.38 10.54 5.29
N GLY A 418 -42.67 10.24 6.39
CA GLY A 418 -43.15 10.51 7.75
C GLY A 418 -44.51 9.85 8.04
N LYS A 419 -45.31 10.44 8.93
CA LYS A 419 -46.67 9.94 9.21
C LYS A 419 -47.65 10.46 8.16
N GLY A 420 -48.38 9.56 7.50
CA GLY A 420 -49.51 9.90 6.63
C GLY A 420 -49.19 10.03 5.14
N ARG A 421 -47.95 9.80 4.71
CA ARG A 421 -47.58 9.69 3.29
C ARG A 421 -46.90 8.36 3.03
N THR A 422 -46.95 7.89 1.79
CA THR A 422 -46.20 6.70 1.35
C THR A 422 -44.90 7.10 0.66
N ALA A 423 -43.90 6.21 0.65
CA ALA A 423 -42.67 6.42 -0.11
C ALA A 423 -42.96 6.69 -1.61
N LEU A 424 -43.98 6.02 -2.18
CA LEU A 424 -44.40 6.22 -3.57
C LEU A 424 -44.88 7.66 -3.81
N MET A 425 -45.61 8.28 -2.86
CA MET A 425 -46.02 9.67 -3.00
C MET A 425 -44.82 10.62 -3.03
N VAL A 426 -43.81 10.36 -2.19
CA VAL A 426 -42.56 11.17 -2.17
C VAL A 426 -41.82 11.02 -3.49
N LYS A 427 -41.68 9.80 -4.02
CA LYS A 427 -41.09 9.55 -5.35
C LYS A 427 -41.81 10.30 -6.45
N GLN A 428 -43.14 10.22 -6.51
CA GLN A 428 -43.93 10.89 -7.54
C GLN A 428 -43.80 12.42 -7.47
N GLU A 429 -43.71 12.99 -6.27
CA GLU A 429 -43.47 14.43 -6.10
C GLU A 429 -42.08 14.83 -6.63
N ARG A 430 -41.05 14.08 -6.26
CA ARG A 430 -39.68 14.29 -6.75
C ARG A 430 -39.59 14.21 -8.28
N GLU A 431 -40.18 13.19 -8.88
CA GLU A 431 -40.20 13.02 -10.34
C GLU A 431 -40.97 14.15 -11.05
N ARG A 432 -42.08 14.63 -10.49
CA ARG A 432 -42.80 15.80 -11.03
C ARG A 432 -41.95 17.06 -10.96
N ALA A 433 -41.26 17.28 -9.84
CA ALA A 433 -40.36 18.43 -9.67
C ALA A 433 -39.18 18.37 -10.67
N GLU A 434 -38.57 17.20 -10.86
CA GLU A 434 -37.48 17.00 -11.83
C GLU A 434 -37.94 17.23 -13.28
N ARG A 435 -39.13 16.74 -13.65
CA ARG A 435 -39.72 16.99 -14.98
C ARG A 435 -40.01 18.47 -15.20
N ALA A 436 -40.65 19.14 -14.25
CA ALA A 436 -40.93 20.57 -14.32
C ALA A 436 -39.64 21.39 -14.46
N ALA A 437 -38.59 21.06 -13.69
CA ALA A 437 -37.29 21.72 -13.80
C ALA A 437 -36.61 21.49 -15.15
N THR A 438 -36.72 20.29 -15.71
CA THR A 438 -36.18 19.95 -17.04
C THR A 438 -36.93 20.69 -18.15
N GLU A 439 -38.26 20.74 -18.08
CA GLU A 439 -39.09 21.49 -19.02
C GLU A 439 -38.81 22.98 -18.97
N GLN A 440 -38.62 23.55 -17.77
CA GLN A 440 -38.25 24.95 -17.60
C GLN A 440 -36.88 25.25 -18.23
N ARG A 441 -35.87 24.43 -17.98
CA ARG A 441 -34.54 24.58 -18.62
C ARG A 441 -34.63 24.48 -20.13
N ALA A 442 -35.40 23.53 -20.66
CA ALA A 442 -35.61 23.38 -22.10
C ALA A 442 -36.37 24.58 -22.70
N ALA A 443 -37.39 25.11 -22.01
CA ALA A 443 -38.12 26.31 -22.44
C ALA A 443 -37.22 27.55 -22.44
N GLU A 444 -36.38 27.71 -21.42
CA GLU A 444 -35.41 28.79 -21.34
C GLU A 444 -34.37 28.69 -22.47
N GLN A 445 -33.83 27.49 -22.72
CA GLN A 445 -32.92 27.26 -23.84
C GLN A 445 -33.58 27.56 -25.19
N ARG A 446 -34.83 27.13 -25.40
CA ARG A 446 -35.59 27.47 -26.62
C ARG A 446 -35.79 28.97 -26.75
N ARG A 447 -36.08 29.68 -25.65
CA ARG A 447 -36.24 31.14 -25.67
C ARG A 447 -34.92 31.83 -26.04
N ARG A 448 -33.81 31.44 -25.41
CA ARG A 448 -32.47 31.96 -25.71
C ARG A 448 -32.06 31.68 -27.16
N GLN A 449 -32.34 30.48 -27.67
CA GLN A 449 -32.08 30.13 -29.07
C GLN A 449 -32.93 30.96 -30.05
N ALA A 450 -34.21 31.18 -29.74
CA ALA A 450 -35.08 32.01 -30.56
C ALA A 450 -34.67 33.49 -30.55
N GLU A 451 -34.25 34.02 -29.39
CA GLU A 451 -33.67 35.37 -29.27
C GLU A 451 -32.38 35.48 -30.09
N TYR A 452 -31.47 34.50 -29.97
CA TYR A 452 -30.23 34.46 -30.74
C TYR A 452 -30.48 34.38 -32.26
N ALA A 453 -31.43 33.56 -32.72
CA ALA A 453 -31.78 33.44 -34.13
C ALA A 453 -32.44 34.72 -34.69
N ARG A 454 -33.17 35.47 -33.86
CA ARG A 454 -33.70 36.80 -34.24
C ARG A 454 -32.58 37.83 -34.36
N GLU A 455 -31.61 37.77 -33.46
CA GLU A 455 -30.48 38.69 -33.45
C GLU A 455 -29.51 38.42 -34.62
N PHE A 456 -29.30 37.15 -34.94
CA PHE A 456 -28.41 36.67 -35.99
C PHE A 456 -29.16 35.78 -37.00
N PRO A 457 -29.97 36.37 -37.90
CA PRO A 457 -30.77 35.62 -38.86
C PRO A 457 -29.94 34.92 -39.95
N TYR A 458 -28.67 35.28 -40.10
CA TYR A 458 -27.78 34.68 -41.09
C TYR A 458 -26.54 34.08 -40.44
N THR A 459 -25.95 33.10 -41.12
CA THR A 459 -24.65 32.55 -40.75
C THR A 459 -23.76 32.49 -41.98
N ALA A 460 -22.56 33.07 -41.87
CA ALA A 460 -21.51 32.91 -42.85
C ALA A 460 -20.55 31.80 -42.45
N THR A 461 -20.24 30.92 -43.40
CA THR A 461 -19.16 29.95 -43.27
C THR A 461 -18.08 30.27 -44.29
N LEU A 462 -16.91 30.67 -43.80
CA LEU A 462 -15.70 30.86 -44.61
C LEU A 462 -14.83 29.62 -44.52
N SER A 463 -14.74 28.85 -45.60
CA SER A 463 -13.90 27.67 -45.69
C SER A 463 -12.65 27.94 -46.53
N CYS A 464 -11.58 27.21 -46.22
CA CYS A 464 -10.28 27.34 -46.88
C CYS A 464 -9.63 25.97 -46.92
N GLY A 465 -9.42 25.43 -48.11
CA GLY A 465 -8.76 24.13 -48.28
C GLY A 465 -8.87 23.57 -49.69
N MET A 466 -8.72 22.25 -49.83
CA MET A 466 -8.69 21.54 -51.12
C MET A 466 -9.88 20.59 -51.24
N GLY A 467 -10.46 20.47 -52.44
CA GLY A 467 -11.54 19.52 -52.71
C GLY A 467 -12.80 19.72 -51.86
N GLY A 468 -13.11 20.98 -51.51
CA GLY A 468 -14.29 21.33 -50.69
C GLY A 468 -14.15 21.04 -49.19
N ARG A 469 -12.97 20.63 -48.71
CA ARG A 469 -12.70 20.42 -47.29
C ARG A 469 -11.93 21.58 -46.71
N HIS A 470 -12.40 22.10 -45.58
CA HIS A 470 -11.70 23.12 -44.81
C HIS A 470 -10.50 22.52 -44.07
N ILE A 471 -9.39 23.24 -44.04
CA ILE A 471 -8.14 22.85 -43.36
C ILE A 471 -7.83 23.86 -42.26
N ASN A 472 -7.66 25.12 -42.64
CA ASN A 472 -7.37 26.23 -41.74
C ASN A 472 -7.69 27.53 -42.46
N ILE A 473 -8.47 28.42 -41.84
CA ILE A 473 -8.95 29.63 -42.49
C ILE A 473 -7.80 30.60 -42.76
N ALA A 474 -6.85 30.74 -41.83
CA ALA A 474 -5.72 31.65 -41.94
C ALA A 474 -4.78 31.30 -43.11
N ALA A 475 -4.80 30.05 -43.59
CA ALA A 475 -3.99 29.60 -44.73
C ALA A 475 -4.39 30.28 -46.06
N CYS A 476 -5.64 30.74 -46.20
CA CYS A 476 -6.07 31.52 -47.37
C CYS A 476 -5.73 33.02 -47.26
N PHE A 477 -5.34 33.50 -46.08
CA PHE A 477 -5.00 34.91 -45.83
C PHE A 477 -3.49 35.15 -45.67
N THR A 478 -2.69 34.08 -45.67
CA THR A 478 -1.23 34.12 -45.51
C THR A 478 -0.50 33.47 -46.69
N GLY A 479 0.04 34.29 -47.58
CA GLY A 479 0.93 33.86 -48.67
C GLY A 479 2.40 34.16 -48.38
N LYS A 480 3.30 33.64 -49.24
CA LYS A 480 4.77 33.77 -49.08
C LYS A 480 5.27 35.22 -48.98
N TYR A 481 4.63 36.14 -49.73
CA TYR A 481 4.98 37.56 -49.78
C TYR A 481 3.78 38.50 -49.65
N THR A 482 2.57 37.96 -49.46
CA THR A 482 1.32 38.74 -49.46
C THR A 482 0.40 38.26 -48.35
N LYS A 483 -0.22 39.21 -47.63
CA LYS A 483 -1.24 38.93 -46.62
C LYS A 483 -2.49 39.73 -46.97
N THR A 484 -3.66 39.11 -46.80
CA THR A 484 -4.96 39.76 -46.98
C THR A 484 -5.73 39.79 -45.67
N GLN A 485 -6.82 40.56 -45.63
CA GLN A 485 -7.68 40.72 -44.46
C GLN A 485 -9.09 40.20 -44.73
N LEU A 486 -9.78 39.86 -43.65
CA LEU A 486 -11.23 39.68 -43.64
C LEU A 486 -11.87 40.99 -43.19
N GLU A 487 -12.68 41.60 -44.06
CA GLU A 487 -13.51 42.75 -43.70
C GLU A 487 -14.91 42.26 -43.33
N VAL A 488 -15.34 42.56 -42.10
CA VAL A 488 -16.68 42.22 -41.58
C VAL A 488 -17.37 43.49 -41.10
N ARG A 489 -18.50 43.82 -41.71
CA ARG A 489 -19.51 44.72 -41.14
C ARG A 489 -20.68 43.88 -40.68
N ASN A 490 -21.00 43.91 -39.39
CA ASN A 490 -22.06 43.12 -38.80
C ASN A 490 -22.97 44.03 -37.95
N GLY A 491 -24.08 44.49 -38.53
CA GLY A 491 -24.85 45.62 -38.02
C GLY A 491 -24.08 46.94 -38.19
N THR A 492 -23.92 47.69 -37.10
CA THR A 492 -23.17 48.96 -37.08
C THR A 492 -21.66 48.78 -36.87
N THR A 493 -21.22 47.59 -36.46
CA THR A 493 -19.82 47.30 -36.17
C THR A 493 -19.07 46.93 -37.44
N TYR A 494 -17.92 47.58 -37.68
CA TYR A 494 -16.99 47.23 -38.75
C TYR A 494 -15.65 46.77 -38.15
N GLN A 495 -15.11 45.68 -38.67
CA GLN A 495 -13.80 45.14 -38.31
C GLN A 495 -13.05 44.75 -39.58
N MET A 496 -11.75 45.04 -39.59
CA MET A 496 -10.81 44.53 -40.59
C MET A 496 -9.81 43.65 -39.86
N LEU A 497 -9.94 42.34 -40.02
CA LEU A 497 -9.23 41.34 -39.24
C LEU A 497 -8.07 40.76 -40.05
N GLN A 498 -6.88 40.73 -39.44
CA GLN A 498 -5.74 40.03 -40.00
C GLN A 498 -5.90 38.52 -39.84
N ALA A 499 -5.06 37.74 -40.51
CA ALA A 499 -5.14 36.27 -40.51
C ALA A 499 -5.08 35.63 -39.11
N TRP A 500 -4.37 36.24 -38.14
CA TRP A 500 -4.30 35.76 -36.76
C TRP A 500 -5.43 36.27 -35.86
N GLU A 501 -6.31 37.14 -36.37
CA GLU A 501 -7.43 37.74 -35.65
C GLU A 501 -8.78 37.19 -36.11
N LEU A 502 -8.79 36.23 -37.03
CA LEU A 502 -10.01 35.70 -37.65
C LEU A 502 -10.99 35.09 -36.64
N GLY A 503 -10.49 34.57 -35.50
CA GLY A 503 -11.33 34.10 -34.39
C GLY A 503 -12.16 35.21 -33.73
N GLN A 504 -11.88 36.48 -33.97
CA GLN A 504 -12.71 37.59 -33.49
C GLN A 504 -14.01 37.76 -34.29
N ALA A 505 -14.05 37.28 -35.55
CA ALA A 505 -15.28 37.31 -36.35
C ALA A 505 -16.22 36.14 -36.02
N GLY A 506 -15.70 35.02 -35.54
CA GLY A 506 -16.50 33.82 -35.34
C GLY A 506 -15.68 32.63 -34.87
N ASN A 507 -16.30 31.46 -34.85
CA ASN A 507 -15.68 30.23 -34.38
C ASN A 507 -15.30 29.34 -35.56
N GLU A 508 -14.05 28.90 -35.62
CA GLU A 508 -13.59 27.94 -36.63
C GLU A 508 -14.03 26.52 -36.26
N THR A 509 -14.64 25.83 -37.21
CA THR A 509 -15.17 24.47 -37.10
C THR A 509 -14.61 23.60 -38.22
N GLY A 510 -14.91 22.30 -38.24
CA GLY A 510 -14.51 21.42 -39.35
C GLY A 510 -15.03 21.84 -40.74
N GLU A 511 -16.05 22.70 -40.79
CA GLU A 511 -16.62 23.22 -42.05
C GLU A 511 -16.02 24.56 -42.48
N GLY A 512 -15.39 25.30 -41.56
CA GLY A 512 -14.89 26.66 -41.79
C GLY A 512 -15.07 27.58 -40.59
N LEU A 513 -14.65 28.83 -40.75
CA LEU A 513 -14.92 29.93 -39.83
C LEU A 513 -16.40 30.33 -39.91
N VAL A 514 -17.14 30.05 -38.83
CA VAL A 514 -18.58 30.29 -38.71
C VAL A 514 -18.81 31.63 -38.01
N ILE A 515 -19.39 32.57 -38.74
CA ILE A 515 -19.65 33.94 -38.31
C ILE A 515 -21.16 34.14 -38.21
N PRO A 516 -21.72 34.40 -37.01
CA PRO A 516 -23.12 34.77 -36.87
C PRO A 516 -23.34 36.20 -37.37
N LEU A 517 -24.33 36.39 -38.23
CA LEU A 517 -24.58 37.64 -38.94
C LEU A 517 -25.96 38.22 -38.61
N ARG A 518 -25.95 39.51 -38.26
CA ARG A 518 -27.13 40.37 -38.07
C ARG A 518 -27.82 40.62 -39.42
N PRO A 519 -29.07 41.15 -39.43
CA PRO A 519 -29.80 41.40 -40.67
C PRO A 519 -29.03 42.23 -41.71
N ASN A 520 -28.30 43.24 -41.24
CA ASN A 520 -27.49 44.12 -42.08
C ASN A 520 -26.03 43.69 -41.94
N PHE A 521 -25.43 43.15 -43.00
CA PHE A 521 -24.03 42.73 -42.94
C PHE A 521 -23.32 42.94 -44.28
N SER A 522 -21.99 42.99 -44.20
CA SER A 522 -21.11 42.92 -45.36
C SER A 522 -19.85 42.15 -44.99
N LEU A 523 -19.49 41.18 -45.81
CA LEU A 523 -18.28 40.38 -45.69
C LEU A 523 -17.47 40.50 -46.97
N LYS A 524 -16.16 40.64 -46.83
CA LYS A 524 -15.22 40.59 -47.96
C LYS A 524 -13.92 39.94 -47.53
N ALA A 525 -13.49 38.95 -48.30
CA ALA A 525 -12.24 38.26 -48.08
C ALA A 525 -11.54 37.97 -49.41
N GLN A 526 -10.22 38.07 -49.42
CA GLN A 526 -9.41 37.80 -50.60
C GLN A 526 -8.45 36.64 -50.33
N ASN A 527 -8.42 35.68 -51.23
CA ASN A 527 -7.51 34.54 -51.13
C ASN A 527 -6.09 34.95 -51.57
N THR A 528 -5.07 34.49 -50.86
CA THR A 528 -3.65 34.64 -51.21
C THR A 528 -2.94 33.32 -51.47
N SER A 529 -3.62 32.20 -51.18
CA SER A 529 -3.07 30.86 -51.35
C SER A 529 -3.01 30.47 -52.82
N GLU A 530 -1.85 29.94 -53.23
CA GLU A 530 -1.62 29.40 -54.59
C GLU A 530 -2.37 28.07 -54.81
N SER A 531 -2.62 27.31 -53.74
CA SER A 531 -3.10 25.92 -53.82
C SER A 531 -4.44 25.67 -53.12
N LEU A 532 -4.93 26.58 -52.28
CA LEU A 532 -6.18 26.42 -51.53
C LEU A 532 -7.28 27.29 -52.13
N ILE A 533 -8.52 26.82 -52.03
CA ILE A 533 -9.71 27.57 -52.44
C ILE A 533 -10.36 28.18 -51.20
N LEU A 534 -10.62 29.49 -51.24
CA LEU A 534 -11.43 30.20 -50.26
C LEU A 534 -12.89 30.16 -50.72
N ALA A 535 -13.80 29.67 -49.89
CA ALA A 535 -15.23 29.70 -50.20
C ALA A 535 -16.04 30.35 -49.06
N LEU A 536 -17.05 31.13 -49.45
CA LEU A 536 -17.99 31.80 -48.55
C LEU A 536 -19.39 31.28 -48.85
N THR A 537 -20.05 30.78 -47.82
CA THR A 537 -21.46 30.37 -47.85
C THR A 537 -22.25 31.19 -46.86
N ILE A 538 -23.37 31.78 -47.27
CA ILE A 538 -24.34 32.42 -46.37
C ILE A 538 -25.59 31.55 -46.30
N LYS A 539 -25.97 31.19 -45.09
CA LYS A 539 -27.19 30.45 -44.78
C LYS A 539 -28.18 31.35 -44.06
N ASP A 540 -29.44 31.28 -44.48
CA ASP A 540 -30.57 31.82 -43.74
C ASP A 540 -30.93 30.85 -42.62
N ASN A 541 -30.89 31.32 -41.38
CA ASN A 541 -31.08 30.48 -40.20
C ASN A 541 -32.55 30.09 -39.98
N ALA A 542 -33.50 30.84 -40.53
CA ALA A 542 -34.93 30.54 -40.42
C ALA A 542 -35.36 29.43 -41.40
N THR A 543 -34.83 29.45 -42.62
CA THR A 543 -35.19 28.47 -43.68
C THR A 543 -34.17 27.34 -43.83
N GLY A 544 -32.97 27.52 -43.28
CA GLY A 544 -31.85 26.61 -43.47
C GLY A 544 -31.27 26.64 -44.89
N ARG A 545 -31.75 27.54 -45.76
CA ARG A 545 -31.34 27.59 -47.16
C ARG A 545 -30.03 28.34 -47.30
N VAL A 546 -29.12 27.82 -48.12
CA VAL A 546 -27.98 28.59 -48.62
C VAL A 546 -28.52 29.66 -49.56
N ILE A 547 -28.32 30.92 -49.21
CA ILE A 547 -28.78 32.08 -49.98
C ILE A 547 -27.66 32.71 -50.81
N TYR A 548 -26.41 32.37 -50.49
CA TYR A 548 -25.24 32.81 -51.23
C TYR A 548 -24.12 31.79 -51.09
N GLU A 549 -23.42 31.52 -52.19
CA GLU A 549 -22.22 30.71 -52.20
C GLU A 549 -21.25 31.25 -53.26
N LYS A 550 -19.98 31.42 -52.90
CA LYS A 550 -18.92 31.82 -53.84
C LYS A 550 -17.58 31.27 -53.42
N SER A 551 -16.80 30.82 -54.39
CA SER A 551 -15.42 30.37 -54.20
C SER A 551 -14.43 31.23 -54.98
N ALA A 552 -13.19 31.25 -54.52
CA ALA A 552 -12.10 32.03 -55.10
C ALA A 552 -10.76 31.28 -55.00
N ALA A 553 -10.09 31.14 -56.14
CA ALA A 553 -8.67 30.78 -56.22
C ALA A 553 -7.77 31.98 -55.86
N GLN A 554 -6.45 31.83 -56.00
CA GLN A 554 -5.47 32.87 -55.64
C GLN A 554 -5.86 34.26 -56.17
N PHE A 555 -5.77 35.27 -55.29
CA PHE A 555 -6.14 36.67 -55.49
C PHE A 555 -7.63 36.95 -55.78
N GLY A 556 -8.46 35.91 -55.89
CA GLY A 556 -9.90 36.06 -56.01
C GLY A 556 -10.54 36.55 -54.71
N VAL A 557 -11.67 37.26 -54.85
CA VAL A 557 -12.42 37.88 -53.74
C VAL A 557 -13.79 37.24 -53.59
N VAL A 558 -14.10 36.76 -52.38
CA VAL A 558 -15.44 36.40 -51.96
C VAL A 558 -16.07 37.55 -51.19
N ASN A 559 -17.31 37.90 -51.52
CA ASN A 559 -18.00 39.02 -50.87
C ASN A 559 -19.52 38.83 -50.82
N ALA A 560 -20.12 39.08 -49.67
CA ALA A 560 -21.56 39.01 -49.50
C ALA A 560 -22.05 40.23 -48.72
N ARG A 561 -23.23 40.72 -49.05
CA ARG A 561 -23.89 41.80 -48.31
C ARG A 561 -25.40 41.54 -48.28
N ASN A 562 -26.04 41.98 -47.22
CA ASN A 562 -27.49 42.03 -47.10
C ASN A 562 -27.93 43.38 -46.54
#